data_AF-A0A922DWE0-F1
#
_entry.id   AF-A0A922DWE0-F1
#
_cell.length_a   1.000
_cell.length_b   1.000
_cell.length_c   1.000
_cell.angle_alpha   90.00
_cell.angle_beta   90.00
_cell.angle_gamma   90.00
#
_symmetry.space_group_name_H-M   'P 1'
#
loop_
_entity.id
_entity.type
_entity.pdbx_description
1 polymer ?
#
loop_
_entity_poly.entity_id
_entity_poly.type
_entity_poly.pdbx_seq_one_letter_code
_entity_poly.pdbx_strand_id
1 'polypeptide(L)'
;MKKGVVLFLLLVISFIELIQVHGQPQVPCYFIFGDSLADDGNNNLLPTLAKANYEPYGVDFPEGPTGRFCNGRTIVDILAEMMGFDDYIQPFATANGTEILKGVNYASGGAGILNETGQTSGARICMDEQLNNHQVTVSSIVSMLGSSQSATEYLNKCFYSVGMGDNDYINNYFQPDYYTSSLLYTPEQFAKVLIEKFSQQIETLYNYGARKIALFGVGMLGCTPNAISVYGTNGSTCVEFMNYESSFFNVELKSLVDSLNTEKPDATFIYVDAVKLAEDIMAAAFNVTTVGCCEVEELTGLCIPFETPCQNRSEYAFWDSFHPSEAANVISAIGAYSVIFPSEFYTRDKSLVLSFNHGSVMAV
;
A
#
# COMPACT_ATOMS: atom_id res chain seq x y z
N MET A 1 14.90 40.08 37.66
CA MET A 1 15.63 38.84 37.31
C MET A 1 14.75 37.63 37.03
N LYS A 2 13.78 37.25 37.87
CA LYS A 2 13.00 36.00 37.68
C LYS A 2 12.09 35.96 36.43
N LYS A 3 11.50 37.08 36.00
CA LYS A 3 10.61 37.13 34.82
C LYS A 3 11.33 36.99 33.47
N GLY A 4 12.57 37.49 33.37
CA GLY A 4 13.36 37.39 32.14
C GLY A 4 13.88 35.97 31.86
N VAL A 5 14.16 35.20 32.92
CA VAL A 5 14.60 33.80 32.81
C VAL A 5 13.46 32.91 32.30
N VAL A 6 12.22 33.16 32.75
CA VAL A 6 11.03 32.41 32.28
C VAL A 6 10.73 32.72 30.80
N LEU A 7 10.84 33.98 30.38
CA LEU A 7 10.63 34.37 28.97
C LEU A 7 11.71 33.78 28.06
N PHE A 8 12.96 33.74 28.52
CA PHE A 8 14.08 33.12 27.79
C PHE A 8 13.90 31.61 27.67
N LEU A 9 13.47 30.92 28.73
CA LEU A 9 13.18 29.48 28.69
C LEU A 9 12.02 29.14 27.74
N LEU A 10 10.96 29.95 27.71
CA LEU A 10 9.84 29.77 26.78
C LEU A 10 10.26 29.99 25.32
N LEU A 11 11.11 30.99 25.05
CA LEU A 11 11.68 31.22 23.72
C LEU A 11 12.58 30.06 23.27
N VAL A 12 13.41 29.52 24.17
CA VAL A 12 14.27 28.36 23.89
C VAL A 12 13.43 27.09 23.63
N ILE A 13 12.34 26.86 24.37
CA ILE A 13 11.43 25.74 24.12
C ILE A 13 10.74 25.89 22.74
N SER A 14 10.27 27.10 22.39
CA SER A 14 9.70 27.34 21.04
C SER A 14 10.73 27.20 19.92
N PHE A 15 12.00 27.50 20.18
CA PHE A 15 13.09 27.30 19.22
C PHE A 15 13.46 25.81 19.08
N ILE A 16 13.31 25.01 20.14
CA ILE A 16 13.52 23.55 20.08
C ILE A 16 12.37 22.86 19.32
N GLU A 17 11.13 23.35 19.45
CA GLU A 17 9.99 22.88 18.62
C GLU A 17 10.13 23.24 17.13
N LEU A 18 10.91 24.29 16.80
CA LEU A 18 11.25 24.67 15.41
C LEU A 18 12.44 23.90 14.83
N ILE A 19 13.19 23.16 15.65
CA ILE A 19 14.20 22.22 15.16
C ILE A 19 13.47 20.90 14.92
N GLN A 20 12.77 20.78 13.79
CA GLN A 20 12.53 19.44 13.24
C GLN A 20 13.90 18.83 12.97
N VAL A 21 14.34 17.93 13.85
CA VAL A 21 15.45 17.03 13.59
C VAL A 21 14.97 16.09 12.49
N HIS A 22 15.11 16.51 11.23
CA HIS A 22 14.90 15.63 10.08
C HIS A 22 16.03 14.61 10.09
N GLY A 23 15.74 13.45 10.66
CA GLY A 23 16.61 12.29 10.53
C GLY A 23 16.75 11.94 9.06
N GLN A 24 17.95 11.57 8.63
CA GLN A 24 18.12 11.03 7.27
C GLN A 24 17.22 9.78 7.12
N PRO A 25 16.60 9.58 5.95
CA PRO A 25 15.83 8.37 5.67
C PRO A 25 16.64 7.10 5.98
N GLN A 26 15.99 6.08 6.52
CA GLN A 26 16.62 4.77 6.84
C GLN A 26 17.17 4.07 5.59
N VAL A 27 16.58 4.36 4.44
CA VAL A 27 17.00 3.89 3.12
C VAL A 27 17.05 5.08 2.16
N PRO A 28 17.99 5.11 1.20
CA PRO A 28 18.14 6.26 0.30
C PRO A 28 16.99 6.41 -0.71
N CYS A 29 16.18 5.37 -0.88
CA CYS A 29 15.16 5.27 -1.92
C CYS A 29 14.09 4.24 -1.57
N TYR A 30 12.86 4.50 -2.01
CA TYR A 30 11.72 3.60 -1.83
C TYR A 30 10.94 3.41 -3.15
N PHE A 31 10.93 2.20 -3.69
CA PHE A 31 10.16 1.84 -4.89
C PHE A 31 8.95 1.00 -4.53
N ILE A 32 7.79 1.37 -5.06
CA ILE A 32 6.50 0.78 -4.67
C ILE A 32 5.86 0.14 -5.89
N PHE A 33 5.48 -1.13 -5.77
CA PHE A 33 4.71 -1.88 -6.75
C PHE A 33 3.42 -2.36 -6.10
N GLY A 34 2.32 -2.36 -6.84
CA GLY A 34 1.08 -2.90 -6.34
C GLY A 34 -0.17 -2.41 -7.03
N ASP A 35 -1.27 -2.41 -6.31
CA ASP A 35 -2.58 -2.04 -6.85
C ASP A 35 -3.15 -0.76 -6.23
N SER A 36 -4.48 -0.64 -6.15
CA SER A 36 -5.15 0.52 -5.57
C SER A 36 -4.83 0.76 -4.10
N LEU A 37 -4.35 -0.24 -3.35
CA LEU A 37 -3.95 -0.05 -1.95
C LEU A 37 -2.68 0.81 -1.82
N ALA A 38 -1.93 0.99 -2.91
CA ALA A 38 -0.72 1.79 -2.94
C ALA A 38 -0.71 2.86 -4.05
N ASP A 39 -1.65 2.86 -5.00
CA ASP A 39 -1.71 3.87 -6.07
C ASP A 39 -1.91 5.27 -5.50
N ASP A 40 -1.13 6.22 -6.01
CA ASP A 40 -1.19 7.62 -5.63
C ASP A 40 -1.43 8.59 -6.81
N GLY A 41 -1.70 8.06 -8.00
CA GLY A 41 -2.09 8.84 -9.17
C GLY A 41 -1.77 8.23 -10.55
N ASN A 42 -1.28 7.00 -10.63
CA ASN A 42 -0.96 6.37 -11.91
C ASN A 42 -2.21 6.11 -12.77
N ASN A 43 -3.37 5.92 -12.13
CA ASN A 43 -4.63 5.69 -12.83
C ASN A 43 -5.30 6.95 -13.41
N ASN A 44 -4.86 8.15 -13.01
CA ASN A 44 -5.59 9.40 -13.24
C ASN A 44 -5.88 9.69 -14.72
N LEU A 45 -4.91 9.39 -15.60
CA LEU A 45 -5.00 9.64 -17.04
C LEU A 45 -5.39 8.40 -17.85
N LEU A 46 -5.53 7.23 -17.22
CA LEU A 46 -5.91 6.01 -17.91
C LEU A 46 -7.41 6.02 -18.27
N PRO A 47 -7.83 5.44 -19.40
CA PRO A 47 -9.23 5.22 -19.70
C PRO A 47 -9.75 4.02 -18.89
N THR A 48 -10.14 4.27 -17.64
CA THR A 48 -10.53 3.24 -16.66
C THR A 48 -11.59 3.75 -15.69
N LEU A 49 -12.38 2.82 -15.15
CA LEU A 49 -13.31 3.03 -14.04
C LEU A 49 -12.61 3.04 -12.68
N ALA A 50 -11.42 2.45 -12.57
CA ALA A 50 -10.63 2.42 -11.34
C ALA A 50 -9.91 3.76 -11.13
N LYS A 51 -10.63 4.79 -10.68
CA LYS A 51 -10.08 6.12 -10.39
C LYS A 51 -10.52 6.63 -9.02
N ALA A 52 -9.62 7.33 -8.36
CA ALA A 52 -9.84 7.98 -7.06
C ALA A 52 -9.28 9.43 -7.03
N ASN A 53 -9.25 10.10 -8.18
CA ASN A 53 -8.79 11.50 -8.32
C ASN A 53 -9.96 12.51 -8.33
N TYR A 54 -10.95 12.27 -7.48
CA TYR A 54 -12.11 13.13 -7.26
C TYR A 54 -12.58 13.03 -5.81
N GLU A 55 -13.29 14.05 -5.31
CA GLU A 55 -13.90 14.01 -3.98
C GLU A 55 -14.97 12.90 -3.90
N PRO A 56 -15.07 12.16 -2.79
CA PRO A 56 -14.47 12.47 -1.49
C PRO A 56 -13.08 11.82 -1.25
N TYR A 57 -12.47 11.16 -2.23
CA TYR A 57 -11.10 10.65 -2.06
C TYR A 57 -10.12 11.80 -1.77
N GLY A 58 -9.16 11.54 -0.89
CA GLY A 58 -8.19 12.55 -0.47
C GLY A 58 -8.77 13.73 0.33
N VAL A 59 -10.01 13.64 0.85
CA VAL A 59 -10.62 14.72 1.67
C VAL A 59 -9.81 15.11 2.91
N ASP A 60 -9.03 14.17 3.46
CA ASP A 60 -8.10 14.36 4.58
C ASP A 60 -6.63 14.48 4.13
N PHE A 61 -6.36 14.33 2.83
CA PHE A 61 -5.02 14.48 2.27
C PHE A 61 -4.74 15.96 1.96
N PRO A 62 -3.57 16.52 2.31
CA PRO A 62 -3.30 17.96 2.15
C PRO A 62 -3.46 18.49 0.71
N GLU A 63 -3.09 17.68 -0.28
CA GLU A 63 -3.19 18.00 -1.71
C GLU A 63 -4.58 17.67 -2.30
N GLY A 64 -5.50 17.12 -1.50
CA GLY A 64 -6.81 16.69 -1.95
C GLY A 64 -6.78 15.38 -2.76
N PRO A 65 -7.69 15.20 -3.73
CA PRO A 65 -7.83 13.95 -4.48
C PRO A 65 -6.67 13.73 -5.48
N THR A 66 -5.62 13.04 -5.05
CA THR A 66 -4.45 12.74 -5.91
C THR A 66 -4.61 11.48 -6.75
N GLY A 67 -5.56 10.60 -6.43
CA GLY A 67 -5.63 9.24 -6.98
C GLY A 67 -5.43 8.14 -5.94
N ARG A 68 -5.20 8.50 -4.67
CA ARG A 68 -5.19 7.56 -3.54
C ARG A 68 -6.60 7.03 -3.28
N PHE A 69 -6.77 5.72 -3.25
CA PHE A 69 -8.07 5.06 -3.01
C PHE A 69 -8.45 5.07 -1.51
N CYS A 70 -8.30 6.19 -0.83
CA CYS A 70 -8.74 6.38 0.55
C CYS A 70 -9.06 7.86 0.81
N ASN A 71 -9.46 8.20 2.04
CA ASN A 71 -9.66 9.59 2.44
C ASN A 71 -8.37 10.40 2.61
N GLY A 72 -7.22 9.75 2.80
CA GLY A 72 -5.98 10.42 3.19
C GLY A 72 -4.76 9.70 2.67
N ARG A 73 -3.86 9.32 3.59
CA ARG A 73 -2.66 8.53 3.27
C ARG A 73 -2.97 7.04 3.08
N THR A 74 -2.26 6.43 2.15
CA THR A 74 -2.19 4.97 1.98
C THR A 74 -1.16 4.36 2.93
N ILE A 75 -1.12 3.03 3.00
CA ILE A 75 -0.11 2.32 3.79
C ILE A 75 1.32 2.68 3.38
N VAL A 76 1.59 2.84 2.08
CA VAL A 76 2.94 3.12 1.56
C VAL A 76 3.40 4.55 1.84
N ASP A 77 2.46 5.50 1.90
CA ASP A 77 2.74 6.89 2.32
C ASP A 77 3.20 6.91 3.78
N ILE A 78 2.49 6.19 4.65
CA ILE A 78 2.80 6.14 6.08
C ILE A 78 4.11 5.39 6.30
N LEU A 79 4.39 4.33 5.52
CA LEU A 79 5.69 3.65 5.56
C LEU A 79 6.83 4.59 5.14
N ALA A 80 6.64 5.43 4.10
CA ALA A 80 7.63 6.41 3.69
C ALA A 80 7.92 7.43 4.81
N GLU A 81 6.88 7.96 5.46
CA GLU A 81 7.02 8.84 6.62
C GLU A 81 7.78 8.16 7.77
N MET A 82 7.43 6.90 8.10
CA MET A 82 8.08 6.15 9.18
C MET A 82 9.55 5.87 8.89
N MET A 83 9.90 5.66 7.60
CA MET A 83 11.28 5.53 7.13
C MET A 83 12.05 6.86 7.11
N GLY A 84 11.38 8.00 7.33
CA GLY A 84 11.99 9.33 7.43
C GLY A 84 12.12 10.09 6.11
N PHE A 85 11.30 9.77 5.09
CA PHE A 85 11.22 10.58 3.88
C PHE A 85 10.48 11.90 4.18
N ASP A 86 11.01 13.01 3.66
CA ASP A 86 10.41 14.34 3.84
C ASP A 86 9.18 14.57 2.94
N ASP A 87 9.11 13.86 1.81
CA ASP A 87 8.06 13.97 0.80
C ASP A 87 7.49 12.56 0.49
N TYR A 88 6.24 12.51 0.02
CA TYR A 88 5.64 11.28 -0.52
C TYR A 88 6.32 10.84 -1.83
N ILE A 89 6.45 9.52 -2.01
CA ILE A 89 7.01 8.92 -3.22
C ILE A 89 6.05 9.16 -4.38
N GLN A 90 6.51 9.80 -5.45
CA GLN A 90 5.67 10.22 -6.57
C GLN A 90 5.23 9.07 -7.48
N PRO A 91 4.04 9.15 -8.13
CA PRO A 91 3.63 8.17 -9.12
C PRO A 91 4.54 8.24 -10.35
N PHE A 92 4.77 7.10 -11.00
CA PHE A 92 5.51 7.04 -12.26
C PHE A 92 4.95 7.98 -13.33
N ALA A 93 3.64 8.23 -13.32
CA ALA A 93 2.99 9.17 -14.24
C ALA A 93 3.53 10.61 -14.17
N THR A 94 4.07 11.04 -13.03
CA THR A 94 4.56 12.42 -12.81
C THR A 94 6.02 12.50 -12.36
N ALA A 95 6.58 11.41 -11.83
CA ALA A 95 7.95 11.34 -11.35
C ALA A 95 8.97 11.70 -12.45
N ASN A 96 9.89 12.62 -12.14
CA ASN A 96 10.87 13.08 -13.11
C ASN A 96 12.17 13.54 -12.43
N GLY A 97 13.22 13.74 -13.24
CA GLY A 97 14.48 14.32 -12.79
C GLY A 97 15.10 13.59 -11.60
N THR A 98 15.67 14.34 -10.66
CA THR A 98 16.36 13.79 -9.49
C THR A 98 15.42 13.18 -8.45
N GLU A 99 14.12 13.44 -8.51
CA GLU A 99 13.14 12.85 -7.58
C GLU A 99 13.06 11.34 -7.72
N ILE A 100 13.29 10.82 -8.94
CA ILE A 100 13.38 9.39 -9.24
C ILE A 100 14.43 8.69 -8.37
N LEU A 101 15.49 9.40 -7.96
CA LEU A 101 16.48 8.84 -7.05
C LEU A 101 15.89 8.57 -5.67
N LYS A 102 14.93 9.37 -5.17
CA LYS A 102 14.25 9.09 -3.89
C LYS A 102 13.30 7.89 -3.96
N GLY A 103 12.89 7.48 -5.16
CA GLY A 103 11.89 6.43 -5.34
C GLY A 103 10.83 6.78 -6.37
N VAL A 104 10.03 5.79 -6.72
CA VAL A 104 8.87 5.95 -7.62
C VAL A 104 7.81 4.93 -7.22
N ASN A 105 6.55 5.37 -7.26
CA ASN A 105 5.38 4.53 -7.06
C ASN A 105 4.81 4.08 -8.42
N TYR A 106 4.81 2.78 -8.66
CA TYR A 106 4.31 2.15 -9.89
C TYR A 106 2.91 1.55 -9.70
N ALA A 107 2.36 1.58 -8.49
CA ALA A 107 1.10 0.93 -8.17
C ALA A 107 -0.06 1.51 -8.99
N SER A 108 -1.03 0.67 -9.34
CA SER A 108 -2.13 1.04 -10.24
C SER A 108 -3.42 0.37 -9.85
N GLY A 109 -4.49 1.14 -9.66
CA GLY A 109 -5.80 0.60 -9.33
C GLY A 109 -6.29 -0.47 -10.32
N GLY A 110 -6.76 -1.60 -9.78
CA GLY A 110 -7.20 -2.77 -10.55
C GLY A 110 -6.09 -3.65 -11.12
N ALA A 111 -4.81 -3.33 -10.85
CA ALA A 111 -3.69 -4.15 -11.28
C ALA A 111 -3.64 -5.50 -10.55
N GLY A 112 -3.13 -6.52 -11.24
CA GLY A 112 -2.84 -7.84 -10.67
C GLY A 112 -1.49 -8.39 -11.13
N ILE A 113 -1.18 -9.58 -10.62
CA ILE A 113 -0.05 -10.42 -11.01
C ILE A 113 -0.23 -10.87 -12.45
N LEU A 114 -1.44 -11.35 -12.79
CA LEU A 114 -1.80 -11.71 -14.16
C LEU A 114 -2.08 -10.45 -14.97
N ASN A 115 -1.70 -10.48 -16.25
CA ASN A 115 -1.91 -9.33 -17.10
C ASN A 115 -3.40 -9.09 -17.30
N GLU A 116 -4.23 -10.11 -17.48
CA GLU A 116 -5.67 -9.99 -17.72
C GLU A 116 -6.50 -9.50 -16.52
N THR A 117 -5.97 -9.56 -15.31
CA THR A 117 -6.67 -9.15 -14.10
C THR A 117 -7.12 -7.68 -14.19
N GLY A 118 -8.36 -7.43 -13.78
CA GLY A 118 -8.95 -6.08 -13.72
C GLY A 118 -9.26 -5.41 -15.05
N GLN A 119 -9.05 -6.09 -16.19
CA GLN A 119 -9.34 -5.53 -17.53
C GLN A 119 -10.80 -5.11 -17.74
N THR A 120 -11.75 -5.71 -17.01
CA THR A 120 -13.17 -5.36 -17.07
C THR A 120 -13.44 -3.91 -16.65
N SER A 121 -12.57 -3.33 -15.80
CA SER A 121 -12.63 -1.94 -15.38
C SER A 121 -11.95 -0.97 -16.37
N GLY A 122 -11.28 -1.47 -17.41
CA GLY A 122 -10.57 -0.68 -18.41
C GLY A 122 -9.05 -0.78 -18.30
N ALA A 123 -8.34 0.29 -18.66
CA ALA A 123 -6.88 0.31 -18.62
C ALA A 123 -6.34 0.31 -17.17
N ARG A 124 -5.27 -0.45 -16.96
CA ARG A 124 -4.55 -0.61 -15.68
C ARG A 124 -3.11 -1.00 -15.97
N ILE A 125 -2.19 -0.68 -15.08
CA ILE A 125 -0.77 -1.02 -15.22
C ILE A 125 -0.52 -2.30 -14.43
N CYS A 126 -0.62 -3.47 -15.07
CA CYS A 126 -0.40 -4.77 -14.40
C CYS A 126 1.06 -4.94 -13.97
N MET A 127 1.37 -5.95 -13.15
CA MET A 127 2.71 -6.12 -12.57
C MET A 127 3.83 -6.17 -13.64
N ASP A 128 3.63 -6.82 -14.78
CA ASP A 128 4.60 -6.81 -15.90
C ASP A 128 4.84 -5.39 -16.44
N GLU A 129 3.81 -4.56 -16.55
CA GLU A 129 3.93 -3.18 -17.02
C GLU A 129 4.59 -2.29 -15.96
N GLN A 130 4.34 -2.52 -14.67
CA GLN A 130 5.04 -1.83 -13.58
C GLN A 130 6.54 -2.13 -13.59
N LEU A 131 6.93 -3.38 -13.87
CA LEU A 131 8.35 -3.75 -14.06
C LEU A 131 8.97 -3.04 -15.27
N ASN A 132 8.23 -2.90 -16.37
CA ASN A 132 8.70 -2.13 -17.53
C ASN A 132 8.91 -0.65 -17.17
N ASN A 133 7.98 -0.04 -16.42
CA ASN A 133 8.13 1.32 -15.92
C ASN A 133 9.36 1.45 -15.01
N HIS A 134 9.59 0.46 -14.15
CA HIS A 134 10.80 0.43 -13.33
C HIS A 134 12.08 0.33 -14.16
N GLN A 135 12.09 -0.45 -15.24
CA GLN A 135 13.24 -0.52 -16.14
C GLN A 135 13.57 0.85 -16.78
N VAL A 136 12.54 1.65 -17.11
CA VAL A 136 12.71 3.04 -17.58
C VAL A 136 13.36 3.91 -16.49
N THR A 137 12.88 3.78 -15.25
CA THR A 137 13.46 4.44 -14.09
C THR A 137 14.93 4.05 -13.89
N VAL A 138 15.26 2.76 -13.90
CA VAL A 138 16.62 2.26 -13.76
C VAL A 138 17.54 2.84 -14.85
N SER A 139 17.07 2.89 -16.11
CA SER A 139 17.82 3.49 -17.22
C SER A 139 18.10 4.99 -17.00
N SER A 140 17.16 5.70 -16.39
CA SER A 140 17.32 7.11 -16.01
C SER A 140 18.35 7.27 -14.89
N ILE A 141 18.31 6.39 -13.88
CA ILE A 141 19.28 6.37 -12.77
C ILE A 141 20.69 6.07 -13.29
N VAL A 142 20.85 5.12 -14.21
CA VAL A 142 22.14 4.85 -14.89
C VAL A 142 22.68 6.10 -15.56
N SER A 143 21.81 6.84 -16.25
CA SER A 143 22.20 8.08 -16.93
C SER A 143 22.62 9.17 -15.94
N MET A 144 21.95 9.29 -14.79
CA MET A 144 22.26 10.29 -13.75
C MET A 144 23.53 9.96 -12.96
N LEU A 145 23.75 8.67 -12.67
CA LEU A 145 24.90 8.20 -11.88
C LEU A 145 26.12 7.84 -12.74
N GLY A 146 25.99 7.90 -14.07
CA GLY A 146 27.08 7.81 -15.04
C GLY A 146 27.56 6.39 -15.37
N SER A 147 27.06 5.35 -14.69
CA SER A 147 27.36 3.97 -15.05
C SER A 147 26.33 2.97 -14.50
N SER A 148 26.21 1.80 -15.16
CA SER A 148 25.40 0.70 -14.66
C SER A 148 25.85 0.20 -13.29
N GLN A 149 27.16 0.17 -13.05
CA GLN A 149 27.71 -0.26 -11.76
C GLN A 149 27.26 0.67 -10.62
N SER A 150 27.40 1.99 -10.81
CA SER A 150 26.98 2.98 -9.80
C SER A 150 25.47 2.93 -9.55
N ALA A 151 24.66 2.71 -10.59
CA ALA A 151 23.22 2.52 -10.45
C ALA A 151 22.89 1.25 -9.66
N THR A 152 23.50 0.11 -9.97
CA THR A 152 23.30 -1.13 -9.20
C THR A 152 23.72 -0.96 -7.74
N GLU A 153 24.89 -0.36 -7.47
CA GLU A 153 25.36 -0.09 -6.11
C GLU A 153 24.42 0.84 -5.32
N TYR A 154 23.72 1.74 -6.01
CA TYR A 154 22.70 2.60 -5.44
C TYR A 154 21.39 1.82 -5.18
N LEU A 155 20.86 1.15 -6.19
CA LEU A 155 19.60 0.41 -6.16
C LEU A 155 19.60 -0.72 -5.12
N ASN A 156 20.75 -1.37 -4.90
CA ASN A 156 20.94 -2.40 -3.88
C ASN A 156 20.69 -1.88 -2.45
N LYS A 157 20.73 -0.56 -2.23
CA LYS A 157 20.50 0.05 -0.91
C LYS A 157 19.04 0.43 -0.68
N CYS A 158 18.27 0.61 -1.76
CA CYS A 158 16.87 1.00 -1.73
C CYS A 158 15.99 -0.07 -1.07
N PHE A 159 14.81 0.36 -0.63
CA PHE A 159 13.74 -0.52 -0.21
C PHE A 159 12.69 -0.65 -1.32
N TYR A 160 12.09 -1.84 -1.41
CA TYR A 160 11.05 -2.17 -2.37
C TYR A 160 9.88 -2.79 -1.63
N SER A 161 8.66 -2.35 -1.92
CA SER A 161 7.44 -3.04 -1.46
C SER A 161 6.61 -3.47 -2.65
N VAL A 162 6.08 -4.69 -2.60
CA VAL A 162 5.20 -5.25 -3.62
C VAL A 162 3.95 -5.78 -2.93
N GLY A 163 2.79 -5.18 -3.20
CA GLY A 163 1.49 -5.67 -2.75
C GLY A 163 0.60 -5.97 -3.95
N MET A 164 0.42 -7.25 -4.26
CA MET A 164 -0.33 -7.69 -5.43
C MET A 164 -1.00 -9.03 -5.14
N GLY A 165 -2.15 -9.27 -5.76
CA GLY A 165 -2.87 -10.54 -5.66
C GLY A 165 -4.35 -10.37 -5.29
N ASP A 166 -4.71 -9.31 -4.55
CA ASP A 166 -6.10 -9.08 -4.13
C ASP A 166 -7.05 -9.00 -5.34
N ASN A 167 -6.63 -8.26 -6.38
CA ASN A 167 -7.38 -8.15 -7.64
C ASN A 167 -7.38 -9.45 -8.46
N ASP A 168 -6.35 -10.30 -8.38
CA ASP A 168 -6.35 -11.59 -9.09
C ASP A 168 -7.44 -12.54 -8.53
N TYR A 169 -7.87 -12.30 -7.31
CA TYR A 169 -9.04 -12.95 -6.74
C TYR A 169 -10.34 -12.15 -7.00
N ILE A 170 -10.44 -10.90 -6.52
CA ILE A 170 -11.68 -10.10 -6.57
C ILE A 170 -12.11 -9.78 -8.00
N ASN A 171 -11.15 -9.41 -8.85
CA ASN A 171 -11.36 -8.93 -10.22
C ASN A 171 -10.89 -9.94 -11.27
N ASN A 172 -10.82 -11.23 -10.91
CA ASN A 172 -10.54 -12.33 -11.83
C ASN A 172 -11.14 -13.67 -11.33
N TYR A 173 -10.54 -14.34 -10.33
CA TYR A 173 -10.97 -15.68 -9.91
C TYR A 173 -12.45 -15.76 -9.49
N PHE A 174 -12.91 -14.79 -8.70
CA PHE A 174 -14.30 -14.71 -8.21
C PHE A 174 -15.28 -14.05 -9.20
N GLN A 175 -14.85 -13.84 -10.45
CA GLN A 175 -15.63 -13.20 -11.53
C GLN A 175 -15.85 -14.17 -12.72
N PRO A 176 -16.57 -15.30 -12.52
CA PRO A 176 -16.72 -16.34 -13.54
C PRO A 176 -17.48 -15.90 -14.80
N ASP A 177 -18.23 -14.79 -14.73
CA ASP A 177 -18.92 -14.21 -15.88
C ASP A 177 -17.96 -13.53 -16.88
N TYR A 178 -16.77 -13.14 -16.41
CA TYR A 178 -15.77 -12.42 -17.21
C TYR A 178 -14.49 -13.23 -17.42
N TYR A 179 -14.16 -14.11 -16.48
CA TYR A 179 -12.91 -14.87 -16.47
C TYR A 179 -13.16 -16.37 -16.30
N THR A 180 -12.36 -17.18 -16.98
CA THR A 180 -12.47 -18.65 -16.90
C THR A 180 -11.66 -19.25 -15.75
N SER A 181 -10.97 -18.45 -14.95
CA SER A 181 -9.97 -18.92 -13.97
C SER A 181 -10.55 -19.91 -12.97
N SER A 182 -11.70 -19.61 -12.35
CA SER A 182 -12.38 -20.51 -11.42
C SER A 182 -13.07 -21.71 -12.10
N LEU A 183 -13.27 -21.67 -13.42
CA LEU A 183 -13.74 -22.82 -14.20
C LEU A 183 -12.60 -23.79 -14.55
N LEU A 184 -11.37 -23.26 -14.66
CA LEU A 184 -10.18 -24.02 -15.06
C LEU A 184 -9.38 -24.56 -13.87
N TYR A 185 -9.39 -23.84 -12.75
CA TYR A 185 -8.51 -24.10 -11.62
C TYR A 185 -9.27 -24.19 -10.30
N THR A 186 -8.92 -25.17 -9.45
CA THR A 186 -9.25 -25.11 -8.02
C THR A 186 -8.51 -23.95 -7.34
N PRO A 187 -8.91 -23.52 -6.14
CA PRO A 187 -8.25 -22.43 -5.42
C PRO A 187 -6.73 -22.66 -5.25
N GLU A 188 -6.31 -23.88 -4.91
CA GLU A 188 -4.90 -24.25 -4.76
C GLU A 188 -4.15 -24.24 -6.09
N GLN A 189 -4.81 -24.65 -7.18
CA GLN A 189 -4.21 -24.61 -8.52
C GLN A 189 -4.04 -23.17 -9.00
N PHE A 190 -5.02 -22.32 -8.73
CA PHE A 190 -4.95 -20.91 -9.09
C PHE A 190 -3.85 -20.18 -8.30
N ALA A 191 -3.74 -20.43 -6.99
CA ALA A 191 -2.64 -19.90 -6.17
C ALA A 191 -1.26 -20.27 -6.75
N LYS A 192 -1.10 -21.49 -7.27
CA LYS A 192 0.13 -21.93 -7.94
C LYS A 192 0.38 -21.20 -9.26
N VAL A 193 -0.65 -20.99 -10.08
CA VAL A 193 -0.53 -20.19 -11.31
C VAL A 193 -0.05 -18.78 -10.98
N LEU A 194 -0.65 -18.15 -9.95
CA LEU A 194 -0.24 -16.82 -9.49
C LEU A 194 1.20 -16.82 -8.99
N ILE A 195 1.59 -17.76 -8.12
CA ILE A 195 2.94 -17.74 -7.54
C ILE A 195 4.03 -18.05 -8.55
N GLU A 196 3.77 -18.91 -9.54
CA GLU A 196 4.71 -19.20 -10.63
C GLU A 196 4.98 -17.93 -11.45
N LYS A 197 3.94 -17.17 -11.78
CA LYS A 197 4.06 -15.90 -12.49
C LYS A 197 4.73 -14.83 -11.62
N PHE A 198 4.31 -14.70 -10.37
CA PHE A 198 4.84 -13.71 -9.43
C PHE A 198 6.31 -13.95 -9.12
N SER A 199 6.75 -15.20 -8.98
CA SER A 199 8.15 -15.57 -8.82
C SER A 199 9.04 -14.99 -9.94
N GLN A 200 8.63 -15.14 -11.20
CA GLN A 200 9.37 -14.58 -12.36
C GLN A 200 9.42 -13.05 -12.34
N GLN A 201 8.36 -12.41 -11.88
CA GLN A 201 8.28 -10.95 -11.74
C GLN A 201 9.21 -10.44 -10.63
N ILE A 202 9.27 -11.13 -9.48
CA ILE A 202 10.19 -10.82 -8.38
C ILE A 202 11.64 -11.10 -8.78
N GLU A 203 11.92 -12.16 -9.53
CA GLU A 203 13.25 -12.40 -10.10
C GLU A 203 13.67 -11.27 -11.05
N THR A 204 12.75 -10.75 -11.86
CA THR A 204 13.01 -9.60 -12.74
C THR A 204 13.38 -8.37 -11.93
N LEU A 205 12.64 -8.07 -10.85
CA LEU A 205 12.93 -6.96 -9.95
C LEU A 205 14.30 -7.11 -9.27
N TYR A 206 14.64 -8.31 -8.81
CA TYR A 206 15.97 -8.64 -8.28
C TYR A 206 17.08 -8.40 -9.31
N ASN A 207 16.85 -8.79 -10.58
CA ASN A 207 17.80 -8.57 -11.68
C ASN A 207 17.98 -7.08 -12.02
N TYR A 208 17.02 -6.23 -11.66
CA TYR A 208 17.13 -4.76 -11.76
C TYR A 208 17.86 -4.11 -10.58
N GLY A 209 18.34 -4.90 -9.61
CA GLY A 209 19.15 -4.41 -8.48
C GLY A 209 18.39 -4.30 -7.16
N ALA A 210 17.15 -4.78 -7.09
CA ALA A 210 16.44 -4.83 -5.82
C ALA A 210 17.09 -5.87 -4.88
N ARG A 211 17.31 -5.48 -3.62
CA ARG A 211 17.92 -6.33 -2.58
C ARG A 211 17.18 -6.35 -1.25
N LYS A 212 16.29 -5.40 -0.98
CA LYS A 212 15.44 -5.38 0.21
C LYS A 212 14.00 -5.27 -0.25
N ILE A 213 13.28 -6.39 -0.24
CA ILE A 213 11.97 -6.49 -0.88
C ILE A 213 10.96 -7.02 0.13
N ALA A 214 9.96 -6.20 0.47
CA ALA A 214 8.79 -6.65 1.21
C ALA A 214 7.69 -7.10 0.24
N LEU A 215 7.22 -8.33 0.41
CA LEU A 215 6.12 -8.93 -0.35
C LEU A 215 4.91 -9.03 0.58
N PHE A 216 3.88 -8.25 0.30
CA PHE A 216 2.62 -8.29 1.04
C PHE A 216 1.77 -9.43 0.51
N GLY A 217 1.23 -10.24 1.43
CA GLY A 217 0.22 -11.23 1.08
C GLY A 217 -1.11 -10.60 0.69
N VAL A 218 -2.04 -11.45 0.29
CA VAL A 218 -3.44 -11.10 0.04
C VAL A 218 -4.17 -10.93 1.38
N GLY A 219 -4.96 -9.87 1.49
CA GLY A 219 -5.71 -9.53 2.70
C GLY A 219 -6.94 -10.41 2.93
N MET A 220 -7.73 -10.07 3.96
CA MET A 220 -9.02 -10.72 4.21
C MET A 220 -10.11 -10.22 3.25
N LEU A 221 -10.06 -10.68 2.00
CA LEU A 221 -10.95 -10.26 0.92
C LEU A 221 -12.44 -10.39 1.28
N GLY A 222 -12.81 -11.46 1.98
CA GLY A 222 -14.18 -11.72 2.40
C GLY A 222 -14.69 -10.77 3.48
N CYS A 223 -13.82 -9.98 4.10
CA CYS A 223 -14.20 -8.96 5.08
C CYS A 223 -14.44 -7.59 4.44
N THR A 224 -14.19 -7.43 3.13
CA THR A 224 -14.49 -6.17 2.45
C THR A 224 -16.01 -5.92 2.42
N PRO A 225 -16.47 -4.67 2.52
CA PRO A 225 -17.90 -4.37 2.38
C PRO A 225 -18.52 -4.89 1.08
N ASN A 226 -17.78 -4.86 -0.03
CA ASN A 226 -18.23 -5.43 -1.30
C ASN A 226 -18.53 -6.92 -1.19
N ALA A 227 -17.58 -7.71 -0.66
CA ALA A 227 -17.76 -9.14 -0.51
C ALA A 227 -18.96 -9.46 0.38
N ILE A 228 -19.09 -8.77 1.52
CA ILE A 228 -20.21 -8.91 2.45
C ILE A 228 -21.54 -8.62 1.74
N SER A 229 -21.60 -7.54 0.95
CA SER A 229 -22.81 -7.14 0.23
C SER A 229 -23.19 -8.12 -0.89
N VAL A 230 -22.21 -8.62 -1.66
CA VAL A 230 -22.46 -9.45 -2.85
C VAL A 230 -22.74 -10.90 -2.48
N TYR A 231 -21.97 -11.48 -1.57
CA TYR A 231 -22.03 -12.91 -1.25
C TYR A 231 -22.78 -13.22 0.05
N GLY A 232 -22.87 -12.24 0.96
CA GLY A 232 -23.38 -12.46 2.31
C GLY A 232 -22.44 -13.32 3.18
N THR A 233 -22.58 -13.20 4.51
CA THR A 233 -21.66 -13.85 5.46
C THR A 233 -22.19 -15.16 6.04
N ASN A 234 -23.43 -15.53 5.74
CA ASN A 234 -24.11 -16.70 6.32
C ASN A 234 -24.07 -16.76 7.86
N GLY A 235 -24.10 -15.60 8.52
CA GLY A 235 -24.08 -15.48 9.99
C GLY A 235 -22.68 -15.34 10.61
N SER A 236 -21.61 -15.42 9.80
CA SER A 236 -20.25 -15.05 10.19
C SER A 236 -20.01 -13.54 10.09
N THR A 237 -18.82 -13.10 10.50
CA THR A 237 -18.39 -11.69 10.33
C THR A 237 -17.98 -11.39 8.89
N CYS A 238 -17.36 -12.35 8.21
CA CYS A 238 -16.85 -12.19 6.84
C CYS A 238 -17.36 -13.32 5.91
N VAL A 239 -17.11 -13.18 4.62
CA VAL A 239 -17.34 -14.22 3.61
C VAL A 239 -16.20 -15.25 3.67
N GLU A 240 -16.38 -16.27 4.50
CA GLU A 240 -15.31 -17.21 4.88
C GLU A 240 -14.68 -17.95 3.69
N PHE A 241 -15.45 -18.33 2.67
CA PHE A 241 -14.90 -19.06 1.52
C PHE A 241 -13.88 -18.21 0.75
N MET A 242 -14.10 -16.90 0.62
CA MET A 242 -13.16 -16.02 -0.09
C MET A 242 -11.84 -15.93 0.66
N ASN A 243 -11.88 -15.77 1.99
CA ASN A 243 -10.68 -15.75 2.83
C ASN A 243 -9.94 -17.10 2.82
N TYR A 244 -10.69 -18.20 2.86
CA TYR A 244 -10.11 -19.54 2.80
C TYR A 244 -9.41 -19.79 1.46
N GLU A 245 -10.08 -19.51 0.35
CA GLU A 245 -9.57 -19.77 -0.99
C GLU A 245 -8.39 -18.87 -1.36
N SER A 246 -8.40 -17.60 -0.94
CA SER A 246 -7.26 -16.71 -1.17
C SER A 246 -6.07 -17.01 -0.26
N SER A 247 -6.27 -17.66 0.89
CA SER A 247 -5.18 -18.00 1.83
C SER A 247 -4.13 -18.95 1.22
N PHE A 248 -4.50 -19.74 0.21
CA PHE A 248 -3.55 -20.62 -0.48
C PHE A 248 -2.43 -19.83 -1.16
N PHE A 249 -2.72 -18.63 -1.69
CA PHE A 249 -1.68 -17.76 -2.24
C PHE A 249 -0.67 -17.34 -1.17
N ASN A 250 -1.14 -17.00 0.04
CA ASN A 250 -0.25 -16.58 1.13
C ASN A 250 0.67 -17.72 1.60
N VAL A 251 0.18 -18.98 1.59
CA VAL A 251 1.02 -20.16 1.87
C VAL A 251 2.12 -20.32 0.83
N GLU A 252 1.77 -20.20 -0.45
CA GLU A 252 2.74 -20.29 -1.56
C GLU A 252 3.71 -19.10 -1.55
N LEU A 253 3.25 -17.88 -1.24
CA LEU A 253 4.08 -16.69 -1.15
C LEU A 253 5.11 -16.76 -0.03
N LYS A 254 4.71 -17.25 1.15
CA LYS A 254 5.66 -17.49 2.24
C LYS A 254 6.73 -18.50 1.82
N SER A 255 6.33 -19.58 1.14
CA SER A 255 7.27 -20.58 0.62
C SER A 255 8.22 -20.00 -0.43
N LEU A 256 7.72 -19.12 -1.31
CA LEU A 256 8.53 -18.40 -2.28
C LEU A 256 9.56 -17.49 -1.59
N VAL A 257 9.16 -16.75 -0.54
CA VAL A 257 10.08 -15.91 0.24
C VAL A 257 11.21 -16.74 0.87
N ASP A 258 10.89 -17.90 1.45
CA ASP A 258 11.88 -18.80 2.05
C ASP A 258 12.87 -19.33 0.99
N SER A 259 12.37 -19.70 -0.20
CA SER A 259 13.21 -20.12 -1.34
C SER A 259 14.10 -18.99 -1.84
N LEU A 260 13.55 -17.80 -2.07
CA LEU A 260 14.30 -16.64 -2.57
C LEU A 260 15.43 -16.23 -1.62
N ASN A 261 15.18 -16.23 -0.30
CA ASN A 261 16.22 -15.97 0.70
C ASN A 261 17.31 -17.06 0.73
N THR A 262 16.98 -18.30 0.39
CA THR A 262 17.96 -19.39 0.28
C THR A 262 18.80 -19.26 -1.00
N GLU A 263 18.17 -18.89 -2.11
CA GLU A 263 18.79 -18.85 -3.43
C GLU A 263 19.57 -17.55 -3.71
N LYS A 264 19.19 -16.44 -3.08
CA LYS A 264 19.75 -15.09 -3.30
C LYS A 264 20.33 -14.52 -2.00
N PRO A 265 21.50 -15.02 -1.54
CA PRO A 265 22.06 -14.67 -0.23
C PRO A 265 22.52 -13.20 -0.10
N ASP A 266 22.58 -12.45 -1.21
CA ASP A 266 22.88 -11.02 -1.24
C ASP A 266 21.63 -10.13 -1.13
N ALA A 267 20.44 -10.72 -1.08
CA ALA A 267 19.16 -10.03 -0.91
C ALA A 267 18.43 -10.47 0.37
N THR A 268 17.40 -9.71 0.73
CA THR A 268 16.48 -10.01 1.82
C THR A 268 15.06 -9.82 1.31
N PHE A 269 14.29 -10.89 1.37
CA PHE A 269 12.88 -10.93 1.05
C PHE A 269 12.09 -11.07 2.36
N ILE A 270 11.08 -10.22 2.54
CA ILE A 270 10.31 -10.13 3.77
C ILE A 270 8.86 -10.41 3.41
N TYR A 271 8.29 -11.47 3.97
CA TYR A 271 6.85 -11.71 3.90
C TYR A 271 6.13 -10.79 4.89
N VAL A 272 5.18 -10.00 4.42
CA VAL A 272 4.29 -9.19 5.26
C VAL A 272 2.90 -9.82 5.24
N ASP A 273 2.46 -10.28 6.42
CA ASP A 273 1.19 -10.99 6.58
C ASP A 273 0.00 -10.03 6.57
N ALA A 274 -0.60 -9.83 5.39
CA ALA A 274 -1.74 -8.94 5.22
C ALA A 274 -3.02 -9.42 5.94
N VAL A 275 -3.15 -10.73 6.19
CA VAL A 275 -4.24 -11.25 7.03
C VAL A 275 -4.06 -10.76 8.45
N LYS A 276 -2.83 -10.85 8.98
CA LYS A 276 -2.54 -10.32 10.32
C LYS A 276 -2.78 -8.81 10.41
N LEU A 277 -2.42 -8.03 9.38
CA LEU A 277 -2.71 -6.59 9.34
C LEU A 277 -4.22 -6.30 9.35
N ALA A 278 -5.01 -7.09 8.61
CA ALA A 278 -6.46 -6.98 8.62
C ALA A 278 -7.07 -7.37 9.98
N GLU A 279 -6.58 -8.43 10.62
CA GLU A 279 -6.97 -8.80 11.98
C GLU A 279 -6.69 -7.69 12.98
N ASP A 280 -5.54 -7.01 12.87
CA ASP A 280 -5.18 -5.89 13.75
C ASP A 280 -6.10 -4.67 13.54
N ILE A 281 -6.52 -4.40 12.30
CA ILE A 281 -7.60 -3.42 12.01
C ILE A 281 -8.89 -3.86 12.69
N MET A 282 -9.32 -5.11 12.52
CA MET A 282 -10.58 -5.60 13.06
C MET A 282 -10.59 -5.67 14.59
N ALA A 283 -9.42 -5.86 15.21
CA ALA A 283 -9.24 -5.82 16.65
C ALA A 283 -9.14 -4.39 17.21
N ALA A 284 -8.86 -3.40 16.34
CA ALA A 284 -8.89 -2.00 16.74
C ALA A 284 -10.33 -1.55 17.01
N ALA A 285 -10.47 -0.51 17.83
CA ALA A 285 -11.75 -0.01 18.31
C ALA A 285 -12.50 0.82 17.25
N PHE A 286 -12.56 0.36 16.00
CA PHE A 286 -13.45 0.93 14.99
C PHE A 286 -14.89 0.61 15.36
N ASN A 287 -15.77 1.62 15.24
CA ASN A 287 -17.20 1.42 15.46
C ASN A 287 -17.86 0.76 14.24
N VAL A 288 -17.29 0.94 13.05
CA VAL A 288 -17.86 0.47 11.79
C VAL A 288 -16.80 -0.27 10.96
N THR A 289 -17.02 -1.55 10.73
CA THR A 289 -16.04 -2.45 10.07
C THR A 289 -16.59 -3.19 8.85
N THR A 290 -17.87 -3.04 8.52
CA THR A 290 -18.54 -3.82 7.47
C THR A 290 -19.12 -2.97 6.34
N VAL A 291 -19.02 -1.65 6.44
CA VAL A 291 -19.46 -0.68 5.40
C VAL A 291 -18.44 0.43 5.28
N GLY A 292 -18.33 0.99 4.06
CA GLY A 292 -17.49 2.15 3.78
C GLY A 292 -18.04 3.43 4.42
N CYS A 293 -17.17 4.43 4.56
CA CYS A 293 -17.53 5.75 5.06
C CYS A 293 -18.18 6.64 3.98
N CYS A 294 -17.92 6.40 2.70
CA CYS A 294 -18.63 7.07 1.60
C CYS A 294 -19.78 6.21 1.04
N GLU A 295 -20.76 6.85 0.43
CA GLU A 295 -21.72 6.16 -0.43
C GLU A 295 -21.03 5.73 -1.72
N VAL A 296 -21.37 4.55 -2.24
CA VAL A 296 -20.64 3.89 -3.34
C VAL A 296 -21.52 3.66 -4.57
N GLU A 297 -20.93 3.74 -5.76
CA GLU A 297 -21.60 3.35 -6.99
C GLU A 297 -21.74 1.82 -7.07
N GLU A 298 -22.92 1.31 -7.44
CA GLU A 298 -23.19 -0.13 -7.51
C GLU A 298 -22.25 -0.87 -8.49
N LEU A 299 -21.91 -0.24 -9.62
CA LEU A 299 -21.08 -0.87 -10.66
C LEU A 299 -19.62 -1.00 -10.24
N THR A 300 -19.06 0.01 -9.58
CA THR A 300 -17.61 0.09 -9.31
C THR A 300 -17.27 -0.22 -7.86
N GLY A 301 -18.23 -0.06 -6.94
CA GLY A 301 -18.02 -0.11 -5.49
C GLY A 301 -17.15 1.03 -4.93
N LEU A 302 -16.79 2.01 -5.78
CA LEU A 302 -16.04 3.21 -5.41
C LEU A 302 -16.98 4.32 -4.97
N CYS A 303 -16.46 5.32 -4.27
CA CYS A 303 -17.26 6.44 -3.78
C CYS A 303 -18.00 7.16 -4.92
N ILE A 304 -19.25 7.55 -4.70
CA ILE A 304 -19.98 8.42 -5.62
C ILE A 304 -19.30 9.80 -5.62
N PRO A 305 -18.96 10.37 -6.80
CA PRO A 305 -18.30 11.66 -6.88
C PRO A 305 -19.09 12.79 -6.19
N PHE A 306 -18.40 13.59 -5.38
CA PHE A 306 -18.90 14.77 -4.66
C PHE A 306 -19.94 14.50 -3.57
N GLU A 307 -20.23 13.24 -3.25
CA GLU A 307 -21.09 12.92 -2.11
C GLU A 307 -20.38 13.17 -0.78
N THR A 308 -21.16 13.59 0.23
CA THR A 308 -20.61 13.88 1.55
C THR A 308 -20.28 12.57 2.28
N PRO A 309 -19.02 12.31 2.65
CA PRO A 309 -18.68 11.10 3.39
C PRO A 309 -19.17 11.18 4.84
N CYS A 310 -19.07 10.08 5.57
CA CYS A 310 -19.34 10.04 7.00
C CYS A 310 -18.54 11.11 7.77
N GLN A 311 -19.13 11.63 8.86
CA GLN A 311 -18.51 12.71 9.64
C GLN A 311 -17.32 12.22 10.47
N ASN A 312 -17.47 11.09 11.16
CA ASN A 312 -16.43 10.52 12.03
C ASN A 312 -15.58 9.48 11.28
N ARG A 313 -14.79 9.94 10.30
CA ARG A 313 -14.01 9.06 9.40
C ARG A 313 -13.06 8.10 10.11
N SER A 314 -12.50 8.52 11.24
CA SER A 314 -11.59 7.68 12.06
C SER A 314 -12.27 6.50 12.77
N GLU A 315 -13.61 6.46 12.80
CA GLU A 315 -14.37 5.35 13.39
C GLU A 315 -14.69 4.23 12.38
N TYR A 316 -14.36 4.44 11.10
CA TYR A 316 -14.61 3.51 9.99
C TYR A 316 -13.31 2.82 9.57
N ALA A 317 -13.35 1.49 9.47
CA ALA A 317 -12.21 0.72 8.95
C ALA A 317 -12.07 0.85 7.42
N PHE A 318 -13.18 0.97 6.71
CA PHE A 318 -13.22 1.07 5.25
C PHE A 318 -13.64 2.46 4.78
N TRP A 319 -13.01 2.92 3.70
CA TRP A 319 -13.36 4.16 3.04
C TRP A 319 -14.50 3.97 2.05
N ASP A 320 -14.35 3.01 1.12
CA ASP A 320 -15.35 2.59 0.15
C ASP A 320 -15.66 1.09 0.28
N SER A 321 -16.09 0.41 -0.78
CA SER A 321 -16.45 -1.01 -0.71
C SER A 321 -15.26 -1.97 -0.60
N PHE A 322 -14.03 -1.49 -0.78
CA PHE A 322 -12.83 -2.32 -0.87
C PHE A 322 -11.70 -1.77 -0.01
N HIS A 323 -11.49 -0.45 -0.04
CA HIS A 323 -10.26 0.16 0.43
C HIS A 323 -10.35 0.60 1.89
N PRO A 324 -9.26 0.45 2.65
CA PRO A 324 -9.19 0.92 4.03
C PRO A 324 -9.27 2.46 4.11
N SER A 325 -9.80 2.97 5.22
CA SER A 325 -9.63 4.37 5.59
C SER A 325 -8.17 4.66 5.93
N GLU A 326 -7.78 5.93 5.95
CA GLU A 326 -6.47 6.34 6.44
C GLU A 326 -6.21 5.82 7.88
N ALA A 327 -7.22 5.84 8.75
CA ALA A 327 -7.09 5.34 10.11
C ALA A 327 -6.74 3.84 10.15
N ALA A 328 -7.34 3.05 9.26
CA ALA A 328 -6.98 1.64 9.11
C ALA A 328 -5.57 1.48 8.48
N ASN A 329 -5.22 2.30 7.48
CA ASN A 329 -3.87 2.32 6.89
C ASN A 329 -2.78 2.61 7.91
N VAL A 330 -3.02 3.49 8.89
CA VAL A 330 -2.07 3.76 9.99
C VAL A 330 -1.80 2.48 10.79
N ILE A 331 -2.82 1.72 11.14
CA ILE A 331 -2.67 0.46 11.89
C ILE A 331 -1.88 -0.55 11.06
N SER A 332 -2.26 -0.74 9.79
CA SER A 332 -1.55 -1.65 8.89
C SER A 332 -0.10 -1.24 8.67
N ALA A 333 0.20 0.06 8.53
CA ALA A 333 1.55 0.57 8.35
C ALA A 333 2.40 0.32 9.59
N ILE A 334 1.87 0.53 10.79
CA ILE A 334 2.57 0.22 12.05
C ILE A 334 2.90 -1.28 12.12
N GLY A 335 1.92 -2.14 11.83
CA GLY A 335 2.11 -3.59 11.79
C GLY A 335 3.18 -4.00 10.78
N ALA A 336 3.06 -3.54 9.54
CA ALA A 336 4.01 -3.83 8.47
C ALA A 336 5.42 -3.33 8.81
N TYR A 337 5.54 -2.09 9.29
CA TYR A 337 6.81 -1.49 9.66
C TYR A 337 7.52 -2.28 10.76
N SER A 338 6.79 -2.79 11.74
CA SER A 338 7.37 -3.62 12.82
C SER A 338 7.98 -4.93 12.32
N VAL A 339 7.45 -5.48 11.22
CA VAL A 339 7.97 -6.70 10.57
C VAL A 339 9.16 -6.36 9.67
N ILE A 340 9.09 -5.26 8.94
CA ILE A 340 10.13 -4.83 7.99
C ILE A 340 11.38 -4.32 8.73
N PHE A 341 11.21 -3.57 9.83
CA PHE A 341 12.28 -2.90 10.58
C PHE A 341 12.24 -3.26 12.09
N PRO A 342 12.40 -4.55 12.45
CA PRO A 342 12.16 -5.01 13.82
C PRO A 342 13.08 -4.38 14.87
N SER A 343 14.33 -4.05 14.51
CA SER A 343 15.29 -3.40 15.42
C SER A 343 14.96 -1.95 15.74
N GLU A 344 14.21 -1.26 14.87
CA GLU A 344 13.88 0.16 15.02
C GLU A 344 12.60 0.39 15.83
N PHE A 345 11.71 -0.62 15.89
CA PHE A 345 10.54 -0.58 16.76
C PHE A 345 10.93 -0.58 18.25
N TYR A 346 11.99 -1.30 18.62
CA TYR A 346 12.48 -1.34 20.01
C TYR A 346 13.10 -0.02 20.50
N THR A 347 13.55 0.86 19.61
CA THR A 347 14.12 2.16 19.98
C THR A 347 13.10 3.30 19.95
N ARG A 348 11.95 3.12 19.27
CA ARG A 348 10.87 4.12 19.13
C ARG A 348 9.55 3.71 19.82
N ASP A 349 9.61 3.00 20.94
CA ASP A 349 8.39 2.59 21.65
C ASP A 349 7.77 3.72 22.50
N LYS A 350 6.47 3.98 22.23
CA LYS A 350 5.41 4.68 22.99
C LYS A 350 4.87 6.05 22.53
N SER A 351 5.58 6.89 21.78
CA SER A 351 5.04 8.21 21.40
C SER A 351 4.21 8.21 20.12
N LEU A 352 4.54 7.37 19.13
CA LEU A 352 3.83 7.29 17.85
C LEU A 352 2.39 6.76 18.01
N VAL A 353 2.15 5.81 18.92
CA VAL A 353 0.80 5.32 19.24
C VAL A 353 -0.07 6.42 19.90
N LEU A 354 0.56 7.41 20.56
CA LEU A 354 -0.14 8.50 21.23
C LEU A 354 -0.36 9.73 20.34
N SER A 355 0.47 9.96 19.32
CA SER A 355 0.27 11.08 18.38
C SER A 355 -0.92 10.88 17.46
N PHE A 356 -1.29 9.64 17.15
CA PHE A 356 -2.51 9.33 16.38
C PHE A 356 -3.81 9.46 17.21
N ASN A 357 -3.72 9.48 18.55
CA ASN A 357 -4.85 9.63 19.45
C ASN A 357 -5.15 11.08 19.86
N HIS A 358 -4.35 12.07 19.43
CA HIS A 358 -4.45 13.47 19.89
C HIS A 358 -4.59 14.48 18.75
N GLY A 359 -5.24 14.08 17.65
CA GLY A 359 -5.51 14.95 16.50
C GLY A 359 -6.99 15.19 16.23
N SER A 360 -7.81 15.47 17.26
CA SER A 360 -9.10 16.23 17.16
C SER A 360 -9.88 16.22 18.48
N VAL A 361 -9.28 16.66 19.59
CA VAL A 361 -10.05 17.17 20.74
C VAL A 361 -9.33 18.40 21.30
N MET A 362 -9.75 19.57 20.82
CA MET A 362 -9.87 20.86 21.53
C MET A 362 -9.44 22.08 20.70
N ALA A 363 -10.44 22.80 20.19
CA ALA A 363 -10.63 24.27 20.18
C ALA A 363 -11.82 24.54 19.23
N VAL A 364 -13.02 25.01 19.62
CA VAL A 364 -13.55 25.76 20.77
C VAL A 364 -14.97 25.26 21.05
#